data_AF-A0A212DWV7-F1
#
_entry.id   AF-A0A212DWV7-F1
#
_cell.length_a   1.000
_cell.length_b   1.000
_cell.length_c   1.000
_cell.angle_alpha   90.00
_cell.angle_beta   90.00
_cell.angle_gamma   90.00
#
_symmetry.space_group_name_H-M   'P 1'
#
loop_
_entity.id
_entity.type
_entity.pdbx_description
1 polymer ?
#
loop_
_entity_poly.entity_id
_entity_poly.type
_entity_poly.pdbx_seq_one_letter_code
_entity_poly.pdbx_strand_id
1 'polypeptide(L)'
;MYNNTMNIIIRQKIFFISLGLIFTATISGTAFLYKQNNNIDIAYNQSPEIGDEIVVRFPRGFSEIKARKFFTIEPKIDGQLVWIEEYDELHFTPRYGFSPSIAYKVKIKQTMPWLAAIAPLAKNLEIKTVEVPTETSEIIYTPIIAVGKYIDVDLKNMVIILFENGEIVKKLPVAAKGNPKTSPTKEGIFNVLMKKEKVFSNIYHAWLPWSIKFSGPYFIHGWPYWPNGERLTSVYSGGCVRLYDKDAEYVYNWAEIGTPVIVYSDHQKISIYDSNNLQDGDLAREFSDHRVYIIKRVGEKLFKRHVLTEKMEEWYEHLRPFRKKIKIVHDGALDNYKISRLIRVSSAEQPENWNIYEIDEKAIKHKITCNDPNNCYESYQDYKRDPDEIYIATKKELDYYISGKNIELQRA
;
A
#
# COMPACT_ATOMS: atom_id res chain seq x y z
N MET A 1 -19.31 85.87 -39.03
CA MET A 1 -18.20 86.84 -39.14
C MET A 1 -17.88 87.35 -37.74
N TYR A 2 -16.58 87.46 -37.44
CA TYR A 2 -15.91 87.82 -36.17
C TYR A 2 -15.85 86.72 -35.10
N ASN A 3 -14.73 85.98 -34.94
CA ASN A 3 -13.41 86.31 -34.33
C ASN A 3 -13.51 86.59 -32.81
N ASN A 4 -12.63 86.16 -31.91
CA ASN A 4 -11.48 85.24 -31.89
C ASN A 4 -11.07 85.10 -30.39
N THR A 5 -10.48 83.96 -30.01
CA THR A 5 -9.42 83.72 -28.99
C THR A 5 -9.18 84.66 -27.78
N MET A 6 -9.10 84.07 -26.56
CA MET A 6 -7.91 83.96 -25.66
C MET A 6 -8.38 83.59 -24.23
N ASN A 7 -8.03 82.41 -23.68
CA ASN A 7 -6.82 82.02 -22.94
C ASN A 7 -6.79 82.41 -21.44
N ILE A 8 -6.46 81.40 -20.60
CA ILE A 8 -5.54 81.45 -19.43
C ILE A 8 -6.10 81.52 -17.97
N ILE A 9 -5.63 80.53 -17.18
CA ILE A 9 -5.31 80.47 -15.72
C ILE A 9 -6.36 80.02 -14.67
N ILE A 10 -6.16 78.75 -14.25
CA ILE A 10 -5.99 78.19 -12.89
C ILE A 10 -6.55 78.99 -11.70
N ARG A 11 -7.39 78.33 -10.89
CA ARG A 11 -7.43 78.57 -9.43
C ARG A 11 -7.95 77.36 -8.64
N GLN A 12 -7.10 76.86 -7.73
CA GLN A 12 -7.51 76.11 -6.54
C GLN A 12 -8.44 76.98 -5.68
N LYS A 13 -9.41 76.36 -5.00
CA LYS A 13 -9.83 76.81 -3.66
C LYS A 13 -10.52 75.69 -2.87
N ILE A 14 -9.99 75.53 -1.67
CA ILE A 14 -10.43 74.74 -0.52
C ILE A 14 -11.79 75.25 -0.02
N PHE A 15 -12.66 74.37 0.48
CA PHE A 15 -13.57 74.69 1.57
C PHE A 15 -13.91 73.43 2.40
N PHE A 16 -13.51 73.46 3.67
CA PHE A 16 -13.95 72.56 4.74
C PHE A 16 -14.94 73.34 5.60
N ILE A 17 -16.19 72.88 5.76
CA ILE A 17 -17.00 73.12 6.97
C ILE A 17 -17.96 71.91 7.18
N SER A 18 -17.71 71.20 8.28
CA SER A 18 -18.57 70.28 9.05
C SER A 18 -19.83 70.99 9.59
N LEU A 19 -20.98 70.41 9.92
CA LEU A 19 -21.31 69.17 10.62
C LEU A 19 -22.85 69.01 10.59
N GLY A 20 -23.38 67.79 10.50
CA GLY A 20 -24.81 67.50 10.71
C GLY A 20 -25.08 66.01 10.64
N LEU A 21 -25.10 65.34 11.80
CA LEU A 21 -25.40 63.91 11.98
C LEU A 21 -26.77 63.52 11.42
N ILE A 22 -26.88 62.30 10.86
CA ILE A 22 -27.87 61.26 11.24
C ILE A 22 -27.56 59.94 10.47
N PHE A 23 -27.36 58.88 11.27
CA PHE A 23 -27.48 57.44 11.00
C PHE A 23 -27.07 56.85 9.63
N THR A 24 -25.93 56.16 9.59
CA THR A 24 -25.77 54.95 8.76
C THR A 24 -24.94 53.89 9.48
N ALA A 25 -25.46 52.67 9.47
CA ALA A 25 -24.98 51.45 10.07
C ALA A 25 -23.44 51.28 10.10
N THR A 26 -22.92 51.03 11.31
CA THR A 26 -21.62 50.39 11.50
C THR A 26 -21.74 48.92 11.10
N ILE A 27 -21.46 48.59 9.85
CA ILE A 27 -20.92 47.27 9.52
C ILE A 27 -19.42 47.38 9.73
N SER A 28 -18.97 46.82 10.84
CA SER A 28 -17.60 46.44 11.12
C SER A 28 -17.15 45.39 10.10
N GLY A 29 -16.94 45.82 8.86
CA GLY A 29 -16.16 45.08 7.89
C GLY A 29 -14.70 45.30 8.24
N THR A 30 -14.15 44.43 9.07
CA THR A 30 -12.72 44.15 9.00
C THR A 30 -12.44 43.75 7.55
N ALA A 31 -11.97 44.70 6.76
CA ALA A 31 -11.34 44.40 5.48
C ALA A 31 -10.13 43.53 5.83
N PHE A 32 -10.34 42.22 5.85
CA PHE A 32 -9.27 41.25 5.81
C PHE A 32 -8.60 41.49 4.46
N LEU A 33 -7.60 42.37 4.46
CA LEU A 33 -6.71 42.59 3.35
C LEU A 33 -6.05 41.23 3.08
N TYR A 34 -6.66 40.45 2.18
CA TYR A 34 -6.06 39.26 1.65
C TYR A 34 -4.81 39.73 0.93
N LYS A 35 -3.66 39.57 1.57
CA LYS A 35 -2.35 39.90 1.02
C LYS A 35 -2.18 39.06 -0.25
N GLN A 36 -2.50 39.64 -1.40
CA GLN A 36 -2.43 38.96 -2.68
C GLN A 36 -0.98 38.55 -2.91
N ASN A 37 -0.73 37.25 -2.89
CA ASN A 37 0.62 36.70 -3.04
C ASN A 37 0.97 36.81 -4.53
N ASN A 38 1.69 37.87 -4.90
CA ASN A 38 2.08 38.14 -6.29
C ASN A 38 3.29 37.30 -6.75
N ASN A 39 3.66 36.28 -5.98
CA ASN A 39 4.86 35.48 -6.22
C ASN A 39 4.53 34.15 -6.90
N ILE A 40 5.41 33.73 -7.80
CA ILE A 40 5.39 32.40 -8.43
C ILE A 40 6.08 31.42 -7.49
N ASP A 41 5.39 30.36 -7.10
CA ASP A 41 5.96 29.27 -6.28
C ASP A 41 6.32 28.08 -7.17
N ILE A 42 7.46 27.45 -6.91
CA ILE A 42 7.92 26.26 -7.63
C ILE A 42 8.17 25.17 -6.60
N ALA A 43 7.35 24.12 -6.66
CA ALA A 43 7.45 22.94 -5.81
C ALA A 43 7.85 21.72 -6.65
N TYR A 44 8.74 20.92 -6.11
CA TYR A 44 8.89 19.54 -6.55
C TYR A 44 8.00 18.68 -5.66
N ASN A 45 7.12 17.91 -6.29
CA ASN A 45 6.24 16.98 -5.61
C ASN A 45 6.59 15.57 -6.09
N GLN A 46 6.54 14.62 -5.17
CA GLN A 46 6.61 13.21 -5.50
C GLN A 46 5.35 12.56 -5.01
N SER A 47 4.57 12.06 -5.96
CA SER A 47 3.25 11.53 -5.67
C SER A 47 3.20 10.08 -6.17
N PRO A 48 2.66 9.18 -5.35
CA PRO A 48 2.47 7.82 -5.78
C PRO A 48 1.81 7.73 -7.19
N GLU A 49 0.74 8.43 -7.53
CA GLU A 49 0.03 8.15 -8.79
C GLU A 49 0.73 8.73 -10.02
N ILE A 50 1.37 9.89 -9.87
CA ILE A 50 1.92 10.73 -10.95
C ILE A 50 3.45 10.60 -11.05
N GLY A 51 4.10 10.00 -10.06
CA GLY A 51 5.56 9.95 -9.98
C GLY A 51 6.16 11.32 -9.65
N ASP A 52 7.21 11.69 -10.36
CA ASP A 52 7.90 12.97 -10.15
C ASP A 52 7.16 14.11 -10.85
N GLU A 53 7.01 15.25 -10.18
CA GLU A 53 6.31 16.40 -10.74
C GLU A 53 6.95 17.72 -10.27
N ILE A 54 6.96 18.70 -11.15
CA ILE A 54 7.19 20.10 -10.80
C ILE A 54 5.88 20.84 -10.91
N VAL A 55 5.44 21.45 -9.82
CA VAL A 55 4.26 22.31 -9.77
C VAL A 55 4.72 23.76 -9.68
N VAL A 56 4.25 24.57 -10.62
CA VAL A 56 4.49 26.00 -10.64
C VAL A 56 3.17 26.71 -10.40
N ARG A 57 3.04 27.34 -9.24
CA ARG A 57 1.82 28.06 -8.85
C ARG A 57 1.96 29.53 -9.24
N PHE A 58 1.00 30.04 -10.00
CA PHE A 58 0.98 31.42 -10.45
C PHE A 58 -0.02 32.27 -9.66
N PRO A 59 0.11 33.61 -9.68
CA PRO A 59 -0.91 34.50 -9.15
C PRO A 59 -2.25 34.28 -9.86
N ARG A 60 -3.36 34.47 -9.14
CA ARG A 60 -4.70 34.27 -9.69
C ARG A 60 -4.94 34.99 -11.01
N GLY A 61 -5.53 34.29 -11.99
CA GLY A 61 -5.87 34.82 -13.30
C GLY A 61 -4.68 34.93 -14.25
N PHE A 62 -3.62 34.16 -14.01
CA PHE A 62 -2.46 34.12 -14.91
C PHE A 62 -2.82 33.35 -16.19
N SER A 63 -2.30 33.80 -17.33
CA SER A 63 -2.62 33.17 -18.62
C SER A 63 -1.87 31.85 -18.81
N GLU A 64 -2.59 30.77 -19.11
CA GLU A 64 -2.03 29.47 -19.50
C GLU A 64 -0.96 29.60 -20.60
N ILE A 65 -1.27 30.34 -21.67
CA ILE A 65 -0.37 30.54 -22.81
C ILE A 65 0.96 31.14 -22.35
N LYS A 66 0.92 32.09 -21.41
CA LYS A 66 2.12 32.69 -20.84
C LYS A 66 2.84 31.72 -19.90
N ALA A 67 2.12 31.00 -19.04
CA ALA A 67 2.69 30.03 -18.10
C ALA A 67 3.50 28.97 -18.84
N ARG A 68 2.91 28.37 -19.89
CA ARG A 68 3.58 27.37 -20.75
C ARG A 68 4.79 27.94 -21.46
N LYS A 69 4.68 29.15 -22.03
CA LYS A 69 5.77 29.80 -22.76
C LYS A 69 6.94 30.19 -21.86
N PHE A 70 6.69 30.50 -20.59
CA PHE A 70 7.70 30.98 -19.65
C PHE A 70 8.39 29.85 -18.86
N PHE A 71 7.79 28.67 -18.82
CA PHE A 71 8.39 27.50 -18.20
C PHE A 71 9.56 26.95 -19.04
N THR A 72 10.71 26.78 -18.41
CA THR A 72 11.85 26.09 -19.00
C THR A 72 12.52 25.21 -17.94
N ILE A 73 13.08 24.09 -18.39
CA ILE A 73 13.85 23.16 -17.56
C ILE A 73 15.15 22.79 -18.28
N GLU A 74 16.26 22.83 -17.53
CA GLU A 74 17.59 22.51 -18.03
C GLU A 74 18.27 21.45 -17.13
N PRO A 75 18.90 20.40 -17.68
CA PRO A 75 18.94 20.05 -19.11
C PRO A 75 17.55 19.67 -19.63
N LYS A 76 17.36 19.80 -20.94
CA LYS A 76 16.07 19.50 -21.58
C LYS A 76 15.72 18.03 -21.32
N ILE A 77 14.52 17.81 -20.80
CA ILE A 77 13.97 16.48 -20.51
C ILE A 77 12.55 16.41 -21.08
N ASP A 78 12.23 15.27 -21.68
CA ASP A 78 10.90 15.01 -22.22
C ASP A 78 9.89 14.85 -21.08
N GLY A 79 8.77 15.54 -21.18
CA GLY A 79 7.72 15.50 -20.18
C GLY A 79 6.43 16.16 -20.65
N GLN A 80 5.34 15.91 -19.94
CA GLN A 80 4.07 16.55 -20.18
C GLN A 80 3.99 17.84 -19.37
N LEU A 81 3.40 18.88 -19.96
CA LEU A 81 3.09 20.13 -19.28
C LEU A 81 1.57 20.29 -19.28
N VAL A 82 0.94 20.45 -18.11
CA VAL A 82 -0.51 20.55 -17.94
C VAL A 82 -0.85 21.80 -17.13
N TRP A 83 -1.86 22.55 -17.54
CA TRP A 83 -2.36 23.73 -16.82
C TRP A 83 -3.65 23.37 -16.09
N ILE A 84 -3.73 23.70 -14.80
CA ILE A 84 -4.90 23.48 -13.98
C ILE A 84 -5.54 24.84 -13.68
N GLU A 85 -6.59 25.16 -14.44
CA GLU A 85 -7.23 26.49 -14.43
C GLU A 85 -7.83 26.86 -13.06
N GLU A 86 -8.40 25.89 -12.34
CA GLU A 86 -9.00 26.12 -11.01
C GLU A 86 -7.99 26.60 -9.96
N TYR A 87 -6.72 26.24 -10.12
CA TYR A 87 -5.67 26.52 -9.13
C TYR A 87 -4.58 27.47 -9.64
N ASP A 88 -4.66 27.92 -10.90
CA ASP A 88 -3.60 28.70 -11.56
C ASP A 88 -2.22 28.00 -11.49
N GLU A 89 -2.21 26.67 -11.64
CA GLU A 89 -1.01 25.83 -11.52
C GLU A 89 -0.57 25.24 -12.86
N LEU A 90 0.74 25.22 -13.11
CA LEU A 90 1.36 24.53 -14.23
C LEU A 90 2.16 23.34 -13.73
N HIS A 91 1.80 22.16 -14.18
CA HIS A 91 2.36 20.88 -13.77
C HIS A 91 3.27 20.35 -14.88
N PHE A 92 4.52 20.07 -14.55
CA PHE A 92 5.46 19.41 -15.44
C PHE A 92 5.80 18.01 -14.92
N THR A 93 5.48 16.99 -15.71
CA THR A 93 5.72 15.59 -15.38
C THR A 93 6.70 14.96 -16.39
N PRO A 94 7.96 14.68 -16.02
CA PRO A 94 8.92 14.04 -16.90
C PRO A 94 8.43 12.64 -17.30
N ARG A 95 8.53 12.31 -18.59
CA ARG A 95 8.02 11.06 -19.18
C ARG A 95 8.56 9.82 -18.48
N TYR A 96 9.81 9.86 -18.01
CA TYR A 96 10.50 8.75 -17.37
C TYR A 96 10.87 9.00 -15.89
N GLY A 97 10.35 10.08 -15.28
CA GLY A 97 10.86 10.58 -13.99
C GLY A 97 12.11 11.46 -14.16
N PHE A 98 12.53 12.15 -13.09
CA PHE A 98 13.78 12.91 -13.12
C PHE A 98 14.97 11.97 -12.98
N SER A 99 15.97 12.13 -13.87
CA SER A 99 17.21 11.39 -13.71
C SER A 99 17.89 11.78 -12.40
N PRO A 100 18.14 10.84 -11.48
CA PRO A 100 18.62 11.17 -10.15
C PRO A 100 20.13 11.45 -10.12
N SER A 101 20.81 11.52 -11.26
CA SER A 101 22.21 11.93 -11.39
C SER A 101 22.36 13.31 -12.05
N ILE A 102 21.23 13.95 -12.38
CA ILE A 102 21.17 15.20 -13.12
C ILE A 102 20.53 16.26 -12.25
N ALA A 103 21.23 17.38 -12.05
CA ALA A 103 20.65 18.56 -11.41
C ALA A 103 19.77 19.30 -12.44
N TYR A 104 18.46 19.35 -12.18
CA TYR A 104 17.51 20.06 -13.05
C TYR A 104 17.24 21.46 -12.51
N LYS A 105 17.30 22.44 -13.41
CA LYS A 105 17.03 23.84 -13.11
C LYS A 105 15.75 24.28 -13.80
N VAL A 106 14.73 24.55 -13.00
CA VAL A 106 13.49 25.16 -13.48
C VAL A 106 13.66 26.67 -13.48
N LYS A 107 13.35 27.29 -14.61
CA LYS A 107 13.34 28.74 -14.75
C LYS A 107 11.97 29.17 -15.29
N ILE A 108 11.39 30.15 -14.61
CA ILE A 108 10.21 30.85 -15.10
C ILE A 108 10.63 32.23 -15.57
N LYS A 109 10.52 32.48 -16.88
CA LYS A 109 10.86 33.78 -17.45
C LYS A 109 9.79 34.81 -17.05
N GLN A 110 10.07 35.65 -16.05
CA GLN A 110 9.23 36.82 -15.78
C GLN A 110 9.47 37.90 -16.84
N THR A 111 8.39 38.37 -17.46
CA THR A 111 8.38 39.66 -18.15
C THR A 111 7.28 40.50 -17.53
N MET A 112 7.63 41.34 -16.55
CA MET A 112 6.74 42.39 -16.06
C MET A 112 7.01 43.66 -16.89
N PRO A 113 6.07 44.10 -17.75
CA PRO A 113 6.25 45.32 -18.52
C PRO A 113 5.98 46.53 -17.61
N TRP A 114 6.89 46.83 -16.67
CA TRP A 114 7.15 48.18 -16.10
C TRP A 114 8.05 48.22 -14.84
N LEU A 115 8.50 47.10 -14.26
CA LEU A 115 9.50 47.11 -13.18
C LEU A 115 10.75 46.33 -13.62
N ALA A 116 11.65 47.05 -14.30
CA ALA A 116 13.01 46.60 -14.55
C ALA A 116 13.80 46.58 -13.22
N ALA A 117 13.72 45.48 -12.48
CA ALA A 117 14.77 44.94 -11.61
C ALA A 117 14.20 43.91 -10.62
N ILE A 118 13.88 42.69 -11.07
CA ILE A 118 13.91 41.52 -10.20
C ILE A 118 14.51 40.39 -11.03
N ALA A 119 15.62 39.81 -10.55
CA ALA A 119 16.30 38.70 -11.18
C ALA A 119 15.33 37.51 -11.41
N PRO A 120 15.52 36.68 -12.46
CA PRO A 120 14.70 35.50 -12.67
C PRO A 120 14.73 34.62 -11.42
N LEU A 121 13.55 34.28 -10.89
CA LEU A 121 13.44 33.34 -9.77
C LEU A 121 13.88 31.96 -10.28
N ALA A 122 15.11 31.57 -9.95
CA ALA A 122 15.66 30.27 -10.30
C ALA A 122 15.85 29.46 -9.03
N LYS A 123 15.11 28.35 -8.89
CA LYS A 123 15.25 27.41 -7.79
C LYS A 123 16.10 26.23 -8.27
N ASN A 124 17.24 26.00 -7.65
CA ASN A 124 18.10 24.86 -7.94
C ASN A 124 17.57 23.65 -7.14
N LEU A 125 17.30 22.53 -7.83
CA LEU A 125 16.88 21.27 -7.21
C LEU A 125 17.95 20.21 -7.54
N GLU A 126 18.64 19.72 -6.51
CA GLU A 126 19.56 18.59 -6.61
C GLU A 126 18.87 17.31 -6.15
N ILE A 127 18.90 16.25 -6.97
CA ILE A 127 18.30 14.94 -6.69
C ILE A 127 19.38 13.89 -6.95
N LYS A 128 19.51 12.87 -6.07
CA LYS A 128 20.56 11.81 -6.10
C LYS A 128 19.96 10.40 -6.13
N THR A 129 20.20 9.56 -7.16
CA THR A 129 20.06 8.07 -7.13
C THR A 129 20.67 7.30 -8.35
N VAL A 130 20.80 5.97 -8.19
CA VAL A 130 21.53 4.93 -8.98
C VAL A 130 20.68 4.13 -10.00
N GLU A 131 21.27 3.66 -11.11
CA GLU A 131 20.68 2.84 -12.19
C GLU A 131 20.44 1.34 -11.84
N VAL A 132 19.46 0.70 -12.48
CA VAL A 132 19.20 -0.77 -12.40
C VAL A 132 19.27 -1.37 -13.81
N PRO A 133 20.00 -2.49 -14.05
CA PRO A 133 20.12 -3.09 -15.38
C PRO A 133 18.93 -3.99 -15.75
N THR A 134 18.68 -4.13 -17.06
CA THR A 134 17.66 -5.03 -17.65
C THR A 134 18.36 -6.12 -18.48
N GLU A 135 18.26 -7.38 -18.05
CA GLU A 135 18.65 -8.56 -18.85
C GLU A 135 17.40 -9.33 -19.26
N THR A 136 17.37 -9.80 -20.52
CA THR A 136 16.27 -10.55 -21.13
C THR A 136 16.67 -12.01 -21.27
N SER A 137 16.23 -12.86 -20.35
CA SER A 137 16.14 -14.31 -20.51
C SER A 137 14.67 -14.73 -20.52
N GLU A 138 14.34 -15.78 -21.25
CA GLU A 138 12.96 -16.28 -21.37
C GLU A 138 12.55 -16.95 -20.05
N ILE A 139 11.76 -16.25 -19.24
CA ILE A 139 11.34 -16.72 -17.91
C ILE A 139 10.15 -17.67 -18.06
N ILE A 140 10.34 -18.90 -17.58
CA ILE A 140 9.29 -19.91 -17.47
C ILE A 140 8.51 -19.66 -16.17
N TYR A 141 7.22 -19.39 -16.30
CA TYR A 141 6.32 -19.21 -15.16
C TYR A 141 5.61 -20.53 -14.86
N THR A 142 5.75 -21.00 -13.61
CA THR A 142 5.10 -22.22 -13.12
C THR A 142 4.02 -21.86 -12.10
N PRO A 143 2.93 -22.64 -12.03
CA PRO A 143 1.86 -22.37 -11.09
C PRO A 143 2.32 -22.55 -9.64
N ILE A 144 2.12 -21.53 -8.80
CA ILE A 144 2.32 -21.57 -7.35
C ILE A 144 1.10 -22.21 -6.67
N ILE A 145 -0.10 -21.92 -7.17
CA ILE A 145 -1.36 -22.50 -6.72
C ILE A 145 -1.90 -23.44 -7.81
N ALA A 146 -2.08 -24.71 -7.47
CA ALA A 146 -2.48 -25.75 -8.42
C ALA A 146 -4.00 -25.81 -8.68
N VAL A 147 -4.83 -25.28 -7.76
CA VAL A 147 -6.29 -25.36 -7.84
C VAL A 147 -6.90 -23.99 -7.61
N GLY A 148 -7.92 -23.65 -8.40
CA GLY A 148 -8.58 -22.34 -8.33
C GLY A 148 -7.82 -21.25 -9.08
N LYS A 149 -8.30 -20.00 -8.93
CA LYS A 149 -7.78 -18.83 -9.62
C LYS A 149 -6.75 -18.10 -8.78
N TYR A 150 -5.68 -17.57 -9.37
CA TYR A 150 -4.85 -16.54 -8.73
C TYR A 150 -4.16 -15.61 -9.73
N ILE A 151 -3.77 -14.45 -9.22
CA ILE A 151 -3.04 -13.42 -9.95
C ILE A 151 -1.58 -13.45 -9.51
N ASP A 152 -0.68 -13.56 -10.46
CA ASP A 152 0.77 -13.54 -10.27
C ASP A 152 1.34 -12.24 -10.86
N VAL A 153 2.02 -11.42 -10.06
CA VAL A 153 2.56 -10.12 -10.48
C VAL A 153 4.08 -10.11 -10.32
N ASP A 154 4.75 -10.18 -11.45
CA ASP A 154 6.19 -10.08 -11.57
C ASP A 154 6.58 -8.62 -11.86
N LEU A 155 7.03 -7.91 -10.82
CA LEU A 155 7.43 -6.52 -10.88
C LEU A 155 8.81 -6.33 -11.51
N LYS A 156 9.63 -7.36 -11.64
CA LYS A 156 10.94 -7.26 -12.30
C LYS A 156 10.76 -7.31 -13.80
N ASN A 157 9.94 -8.24 -14.26
CA ASN A 157 9.68 -8.44 -15.69
C ASN A 157 8.46 -7.67 -16.19
N MET A 158 7.78 -6.95 -15.29
CA MET A 158 6.63 -6.10 -15.60
C MET A 158 5.51 -6.88 -16.27
N VAL A 159 5.12 -7.99 -15.66
CA VAL A 159 4.09 -8.90 -16.18
C VAL A 159 3.10 -9.27 -15.07
N ILE A 160 1.83 -9.40 -15.44
CA ILE A 160 0.80 -10.03 -14.65
C ILE A 160 0.32 -11.29 -15.35
N ILE A 161 0.20 -12.39 -14.61
CA ILE A 161 -0.20 -13.70 -15.12
C ILE A 161 -1.42 -14.15 -14.33
N LEU A 162 -2.40 -14.63 -15.06
CA LEU A 162 -3.63 -15.17 -14.51
C LEU A 162 -3.55 -16.67 -14.62
N PHE A 163 -3.63 -17.34 -13.48
CA PHE A 163 -3.62 -18.78 -13.39
C PHE A 163 -4.99 -19.29 -12.96
N GLU A 164 -5.41 -20.42 -13.53
CA GLU A 164 -6.61 -21.14 -13.15
C GLU A 164 -6.32 -22.64 -13.19
N ASN A 165 -6.49 -23.32 -12.06
CA ASN A 165 -6.26 -24.75 -11.91
C ASN A 165 -4.88 -25.21 -12.41
N GLY A 166 -3.85 -24.44 -12.07
CA GLY A 166 -2.46 -24.76 -12.43
C GLY A 166 -2.07 -24.37 -13.86
N GLU A 167 -2.99 -23.84 -14.66
CA GLU A 167 -2.72 -23.45 -16.05
C GLU A 167 -2.68 -21.93 -16.20
N ILE A 168 -1.82 -21.44 -17.11
CA ILE A 168 -1.78 -20.02 -17.46
C ILE A 168 -2.99 -19.71 -18.36
N VAL A 169 -3.94 -18.96 -17.84
CA VAL A 169 -5.09 -18.43 -18.59
C VAL A 169 -4.64 -17.27 -19.47
N LYS A 170 -3.83 -16.36 -18.92
CA LYS A 170 -3.38 -15.17 -19.65
C LYS A 170 -2.10 -14.59 -19.06
N LYS A 171 -1.25 -14.04 -19.93
CA LYS A 171 -0.06 -13.25 -19.58
C LYS A 171 -0.24 -11.86 -20.18
N LEU A 172 -0.17 -10.83 -19.35
CA LEU A 172 -0.43 -9.43 -19.73
C LEU A 172 0.72 -8.53 -19.25
N PRO A 173 1.04 -7.45 -19.99
CA PRO A 173 2.06 -6.51 -19.56
C PRO A 173 1.55 -5.64 -18.40
N VAL A 174 2.43 -5.36 -17.44
CA VAL A 174 2.23 -4.31 -16.43
C VAL A 174 2.73 -3.00 -17.02
N ALA A 175 1.85 -2.01 -17.10
CA ALA A 175 2.16 -0.71 -17.66
C ALA A 175 3.01 0.15 -16.72
N ALA A 176 2.78 0.04 -15.40
CA ALA A 176 3.57 0.75 -14.39
C ALA A 176 3.50 0.05 -13.02
N LYS A 177 4.56 0.22 -12.24
CA LYS A 177 4.65 -0.19 -10.83
C LYS A 177 5.14 0.96 -9.96
N GLY A 178 5.14 0.74 -8.65
CA GLY A 178 5.69 1.67 -7.68
C GLY A 178 7.15 2.01 -7.92
N ASN A 179 7.56 3.23 -7.59
CA ASN A 179 8.97 3.59 -7.61
C ASN A 179 9.71 2.79 -6.53
N PRO A 180 10.71 1.95 -6.86
CA PRO A 180 11.35 1.07 -5.89
C PRO A 180 12.02 1.76 -4.69
N LYS A 181 12.31 3.07 -4.80
CA LYS A 181 13.04 3.82 -3.78
C LYS A 181 12.14 4.65 -2.88
N THR A 182 11.03 5.16 -3.42
CA THR A 182 10.20 6.15 -2.73
C THR A 182 8.78 5.64 -2.46
N SER A 183 8.24 4.82 -3.35
CA SER A 183 6.88 4.28 -3.26
C SER A 183 6.81 2.85 -3.82
N PRO A 184 7.59 1.89 -3.27
CA PRO A 184 7.66 0.55 -3.84
C PRO A 184 6.28 -0.12 -3.78
N THR A 185 5.93 -0.84 -4.84
CA THR A 185 4.79 -1.75 -4.78
C THR A 185 5.02 -2.76 -3.67
N LYS A 186 4.02 -2.95 -2.81
CA LYS A 186 4.12 -3.89 -1.71
C LYS A 186 4.17 -5.33 -2.23
N GLU A 187 5.30 -5.98 -2.02
CA GLU A 187 5.49 -7.41 -2.31
C GLU A 187 4.88 -8.29 -1.21
N GLY A 188 4.48 -9.50 -1.59
CA GLY A 188 3.89 -10.49 -0.68
C GLY A 188 2.71 -11.23 -1.30
N ILE A 189 1.95 -11.89 -0.42
CA ILE A 189 0.77 -12.67 -0.77
C ILE A 189 -0.44 -11.97 -0.17
N PHE A 190 -1.43 -11.75 -1.01
CA PHE A 190 -2.62 -10.99 -0.71
C PHE A 190 -3.84 -11.68 -1.31
N ASN A 191 -5.01 -11.09 -1.10
CA ASN A 191 -6.26 -11.49 -1.75
C ASN A 191 -6.94 -10.25 -2.31
N VAL A 192 -7.77 -10.42 -3.34
CA VAL A 192 -8.68 -9.38 -3.80
C VAL A 192 -9.66 -9.05 -2.66
N LEU A 193 -9.55 -7.84 -2.12
CA LEU A 193 -10.36 -7.35 -1.00
C LEU A 193 -11.63 -6.65 -1.46
N MET A 194 -11.54 -5.95 -2.60
CA MET A 194 -12.63 -5.11 -3.12
C MET A 194 -12.41 -4.85 -4.60
N LYS A 195 -13.52 -4.69 -5.33
CA LYS A 195 -13.54 -4.35 -6.75
C LYS A 195 -14.48 -3.17 -6.99
N LYS A 196 -14.02 -2.17 -7.73
CA LYS A 196 -14.84 -1.06 -8.24
C LYS A 196 -14.41 -0.69 -9.65
N GLU A 197 -15.37 -0.54 -10.56
CA GLU A 197 -15.09 -0.11 -11.94
C GLU A 197 -14.41 1.25 -12.01
N LYS A 198 -14.63 2.11 -11.02
CA LYS A 198 -14.05 3.45 -10.96
C LYS A 198 -13.87 3.88 -9.50
N VAL A 199 -12.63 4.21 -9.13
CA VAL A 199 -12.28 4.75 -7.81
C VAL A 199 -11.71 6.14 -7.98
N PHE A 200 -12.20 7.12 -7.22
CA PHE A 200 -11.54 8.41 -7.14
C PHE A 200 -10.45 8.34 -6.08
N SER A 201 -9.22 8.68 -6.45
CA SER A 201 -8.14 8.80 -5.48
C SER A 201 -8.14 10.22 -4.91
N ASN A 202 -8.63 10.39 -3.69
CA ASN A 202 -8.66 11.69 -3.00
C ASN A 202 -7.26 12.31 -2.83
N ILE A 203 -6.20 11.51 -2.87
CA ILE A 203 -4.84 11.98 -2.67
C ILE A 203 -4.26 12.59 -3.95
N TYR A 204 -4.72 12.13 -5.13
CA TYR A 204 -4.14 12.53 -6.44
C TYR A 204 -5.18 13.09 -7.40
N HIS A 205 -6.41 13.27 -6.91
CA HIS A 205 -7.53 13.82 -7.64
C HIS A 205 -7.74 13.19 -9.03
N ALA A 206 -7.46 11.89 -9.16
CA ALA A 206 -7.54 11.15 -10.41
C ALA A 206 -8.47 9.95 -10.27
N TRP A 207 -9.10 9.59 -11.37
CA TRP A 207 -9.93 8.40 -11.50
C TRP A 207 -9.08 7.18 -11.86
N LEU A 208 -9.27 6.10 -11.10
CA LEU A 208 -8.64 4.80 -11.29
C LEU A 208 -9.70 3.83 -11.84
N PRO A 209 -9.74 3.55 -13.15
CA PRO A 209 -10.68 2.61 -13.73
C PRO A 209 -10.30 1.15 -13.38
N TRP A 210 -11.28 0.26 -13.37
CA TRP A 210 -11.12 -1.20 -13.19
C TRP A 210 -10.29 -1.57 -11.95
N SER A 211 -10.60 -0.93 -10.82
CA SER A 211 -9.79 -1.00 -9.61
C SER A 211 -10.08 -2.27 -8.79
N ILE A 212 -9.03 -3.02 -8.51
CA ILE A 212 -8.99 -4.20 -7.65
C ILE A 212 -8.08 -3.90 -6.47
N LYS A 213 -8.64 -3.80 -5.27
CA LYS A 213 -7.88 -3.57 -4.03
C LYS A 213 -7.31 -4.89 -3.54
N PHE A 214 -6.00 -4.96 -3.28
CA PHE A 214 -5.38 -6.18 -2.74
C PHE A 214 -4.68 -5.98 -1.39
N SER A 215 -4.24 -4.76 -1.04
CA SER A 215 -3.65 -4.49 0.28
C SER A 215 -3.67 -3.00 0.60
N GLY A 216 -4.05 -2.58 1.81
CA GLY A 216 -3.85 -1.20 2.28
C GLY A 216 -4.27 -0.13 1.25
N PRO A 217 -3.37 0.77 0.81
CA PRO A 217 -3.63 1.74 -0.27
C PRO A 217 -3.37 1.22 -1.71
N TYR A 218 -2.99 -0.05 -1.88
CA TYR A 218 -2.51 -0.61 -3.15
C TYR A 218 -3.63 -1.30 -3.95
N PHE A 219 -3.66 -0.99 -5.24
CA PHE A 219 -4.63 -1.49 -6.21
C PHE A 219 -3.94 -2.06 -7.45
N ILE A 220 -4.59 -3.01 -8.11
CA ILE A 220 -4.41 -3.28 -9.54
C ILE A 220 -5.48 -2.46 -10.26
N HIS A 221 -5.12 -1.63 -11.24
CA HIS A 221 -6.09 -0.76 -11.91
C HIS A 221 -5.67 -0.42 -13.35
N GLY A 222 -6.62 0.09 -14.14
CA GLY A 222 -6.39 0.61 -15.49
C GLY A 222 -5.68 1.96 -15.51
N TRP A 223 -5.64 2.59 -16.66
CA TRP A 223 -4.91 3.82 -16.86
C TRP A 223 -5.60 5.01 -16.16
N PRO A 224 -4.94 5.72 -15.23
CA PRO A 224 -5.57 6.84 -14.54
C PRO A 224 -5.89 8.01 -15.47
N TYR A 225 -6.95 8.74 -15.14
CA TYR A 225 -7.31 9.97 -15.84
C TYR A 225 -7.83 11.04 -14.88
N TRP A 226 -7.57 12.28 -15.23
CA TRP A 226 -8.00 13.46 -14.50
C TRP A 226 -9.52 13.67 -14.60
N PRO A 227 -10.13 14.50 -13.74
CA PRO A 227 -11.57 14.77 -13.81
C PRO A 227 -12.02 15.37 -15.15
N ASN A 228 -11.12 16.06 -15.85
CA ASN A 228 -11.33 16.60 -17.21
C ASN A 228 -11.26 15.52 -18.32
N GLY A 229 -10.95 14.27 -17.98
CA GLY A 229 -10.85 13.15 -18.91
C GLY A 229 -9.46 12.94 -19.54
N GLU A 230 -8.50 13.83 -19.31
CA GLU A 230 -7.14 13.66 -19.81
C GLU A 230 -6.44 12.50 -19.09
N ARG A 231 -5.76 11.64 -19.87
CA ARG A 231 -5.00 10.51 -19.32
C ARG A 231 -3.71 10.98 -18.65
N LEU A 232 -3.38 10.34 -17.55
CA LEU A 232 -2.13 10.56 -16.84
C LEU A 232 -0.93 10.06 -17.67
N THR A 233 0.17 10.78 -17.79
CA THR A 233 1.31 10.34 -18.64
C THR A 233 2.47 9.70 -17.89
N SER A 234 2.40 9.62 -16.55
CA SER A 234 3.48 9.06 -15.73
C SER A 234 3.72 7.57 -16.01
N VAL A 235 4.99 7.16 -16.00
CA VAL A 235 5.39 5.74 -16.15
C VAL A 235 5.51 5.01 -14.81
N TYR A 236 5.49 5.72 -13.68
CA TYR A 236 5.48 5.11 -12.36
C TYR A 236 4.10 5.24 -11.72
N SER A 237 3.78 4.28 -10.87
CA SER A 237 2.58 4.28 -10.05
C SER A 237 2.95 4.50 -8.59
N GLY A 238 1.91 4.47 -7.76
CA GLY A 238 2.04 4.78 -6.35
C GLY A 238 2.42 3.65 -5.44
N GLY A 239 2.98 2.62 -6.04
CA GLY A 239 2.97 1.28 -5.49
C GLY A 239 1.79 0.47 -5.99
N CYS A 240 0.80 1.05 -6.67
CA CYS A 240 -0.23 0.29 -7.39
C CYS A 240 0.38 -0.51 -8.56
N VAL A 241 -0.37 -1.46 -9.10
CA VAL A 241 -0.02 -2.16 -10.33
C VAL A 241 -0.93 -1.61 -11.43
N ARG A 242 -0.36 -0.83 -12.33
CA ARG A 242 -1.13 -0.21 -13.42
C ARG A 242 -1.10 -1.12 -14.65
N LEU A 243 -2.25 -1.33 -15.25
CA LEU A 243 -2.43 -2.07 -16.49
C LEU A 243 -2.97 -1.14 -17.59
N TYR A 244 -2.90 -1.58 -18.84
CA TYR A 244 -3.66 -0.95 -19.91
C TYR A 244 -5.15 -1.22 -19.70
N ASP A 245 -6.04 -0.30 -20.10
CA ASP A 245 -7.46 -0.39 -19.70
C ASP A 245 -8.15 -1.70 -20.08
N LYS A 246 -7.90 -2.20 -21.30
CA LYS A 246 -8.47 -3.47 -21.76
C LYS A 246 -7.99 -4.65 -20.93
N ASP A 247 -6.72 -4.61 -20.53
CA ASP A 247 -6.12 -5.64 -19.70
C ASP A 247 -6.65 -5.55 -18.26
N ALA A 248 -6.78 -4.32 -17.73
CA ALA A 248 -7.35 -4.06 -16.43
C ALA A 248 -8.82 -4.53 -16.33
N GLU A 249 -9.63 -4.20 -17.34
CA GLU A 249 -11.02 -4.65 -17.45
C GLU A 249 -11.11 -6.18 -17.50
N TYR A 250 -10.22 -6.83 -18.25
CA TYR A 250 -10.17 -8.29 -18.31
C TYR A 250 -9.84 -8.90 -16.94
N VAL A 251 -8.76 -8.44 -16.29
CA VAL A 251 -8.35 -8.93 -14.96
C VAL A 251 -9.46 -8.65 -13.94
N TYR A 252 -10.09 -7.48 -14.02
CA TYR A 252 -11.22 -7.10 -13.20
C TYR A 252 -12.38 -8.07 -13.39
N ASN A 253 -12.79 -8.40 -14.60
CA ASN A 253 -13.92 -9.30 -14.83
C ASN A 253 -13.59 -10.76 -14.46
N TRP A 254 -12.35 -11.20 -14.67
CA TRP A 254 -11.92 -12.58 -14.41
C TRP A 254 -11.75 -12.89 -12.92
N ALA A 255 -11.22 -11.95 -12.13
CA ALA A 255 -10.94 -12.13 -10.71
C ALA A 255 -12.17 -11.92 -9.83
N GLU A 256 -12.33 -12.75 -8.80
CA GLU A 256 -13.40 -12.64 -7.81
C GLU A 256 -12.86 -12.05 -6.50
N ILE A 257 -13.73 -11.56 -5.62
CA ILE A 257 -13.31 -11.18 -4.27
C ILE A 257 -12.81 -12.45 -3.56
N GLY A 258 -11.62 -12.38 -2.97
CA GLY A 258 -10.94 -13.53 -2.39
C GLY A 258 -9.92 -14.20 -3.30
N THR A 259 -9.89 -13.90 -4.62
CA THR A 259 -8.83 -14.41 -5.51
C THR A 259 -7.44 -14.01 -4.98
N PRO A 260 -6.51 -14.96 -4.76
CA PRO A 260 -5.16 -14.63 -4.31
C PRO A 260 -4.40 -13.77 -5.31
N VAL A 261 -3.57 -12.87 -4.77
CA VAL A 261 -2.69 -11.96 -5.52
C VAL A 261 -1.28 -12.09 -4.97
N ILE A 262 -0.36 -12.51 -5.82
CA ILE A 262 1.06 -12.73 -5.50
C ILE A 262 1.85 -11.60 -6.16
N VAL A 263 2.66 -10.87 -5.39
CA VAL A 263 3.44 -9.75 -5.92
C VAL A 263 4.90 -9.89 -5.51
N TYR A 264 5.82 -9.90 -6.48
CA TYR A 264 7.26 -10.07 -6.21
C TYR A 264 8.12 -9.35 -7.26
N SER A 265 9.33 -8.95 -6.85
CA SER A 265 10.39 -8.48 -7.77
C SER A 265 11.51 -9.52 -7.97
N ASP A 266 11.45 -10.63 -7.23
CA ASP A 266 12.41 -11.73 -7.32
C ASP A 266 11.67 -13.02 -7.02
N HIS A 267 11.64 -13.94 -7.99
CA HIS A 267 11.02 -15.26 -7.85
C HIS A 267 11.56 -16.02 -6.64
N GLN A 268 12.77 -15.71 -6.16
CA GLN A 268 13.38 -16.36 -5.00
C GLN A 268 12.76 -15.96 -3.64
N LYS A 269 11.90 -14.93 -3.57
CA LYS A 269 11.34 -14.45 -2.28
C LYS A 269 10.04 -15.11 -1.82
N ILE A 270 9.39 -15.90 -2.67
CA ILE A 270 8.27 -16.76 -2.25
C ILE A 270 8.76 -18.20 -2.38
N SER A 271 9.65 -18.58 -1.47
CA SER A 271 10.06 -19.98 -1.35
C SER A 271 8.87 -20.76 -0.79
N ILE A 272 8.13 -21.42 -1.67
CA ILE A 272 7.19 -22.46 -1.22
C ILE A 272 8.06 -23.59 -0.69
N TYR A 273 7.96 -23.81 0.61
CA TYR A 273 8.68 -24.89 1.26
C TYR A 273 8.05 -26.22 0.84
N ASP A 274 8.91 -27.16 0.45
CA ASP A 274 8.50 -28.55 0.32
C ASP A 274 8.04 -29.06 1.70
N SER A 275 6.75 -29.44 1.79
CA SER A 275 6.14 -29.86 3.05
C SER A 275 6.78 -31.11 3.63
N ASN A 276 7.41 -31.94 2.78
CA ASN A 276 8.15 -33.12 3.22
C ASN A 276 9.35 -32.74 4.11
N ASN A 277 9.87 -31.51 3.96
CA ASN A 277 10.99 -30.98 4.72
C ASN A 277 10.58 -30.16 5.94
N LEU A 278 9.27 -30.04 6.25
CA LEU A 278 8.84 -29.45 7.52
C LEU A 278 9.35 -30.29 8.68
N GLN A 279 9.93 -29.65 9.68
CA GLN A 279 10.48 -30.25 10.88
C GLN A 279 9.52 -30.05 12.07
N ASP A 280 9.72 -30.85 13.12
CA ASP A 280 9.05 -30.65 14.40
C ASP A 280 9.34 -29.23 14.94
N GLY A 281 8.30 -28.53 15.37
CA GLY A 281 8.37 -27.15 15.87
C GLY A 281 8.32 -26.06 14.79
N ASP A 282 8.34 -26.40 13.50
CA ASP A 282 8.20 -25.40 12.44
C ASP A 282 6.87 -24.65 12.54
N LEU A 283 6.91 -23.35 12.24
CA LEU A 283 5.71 -22.59 11.96
C LEU A 283 5.41 -22.70 10.47
N ALA A 284 4.24 -23.21 10.11
CA ALA A 284 3.84 -23.35 8.72
C ALA A 284 2.43 -22.83 8.48
N ARG A 285 2.18 -22.31 7.28
CA ARG A 285 0.83 -22.09 6.78
C ARG A 285 0.72 -22.51 5.34
N GLU A 286 -0.48 -22.90 4.94
CA GLU A 286 -0.80 -23.06 3.52
C GLU A 286 -0.89 -21.70 2.85
N PHE A 287 -0.74 -21.69 1.54
CA PHE A 287 -0.59 -20.47 0.76
C PHE A 287 -1.85 -19.61 0.83
N SER A 288 -3.02 -20.19 0.58
CA SER A 288 -4.32 -19.50 0.63
C SER A 288 -4.87 -19.34 2.05
N ASP A 289 -4.38 -20.11 3.02
CA ASP A 289 -4.88 -20.09 4.41
C ASP A 289 -4.06 -19.21 5.35
N HIS A 290 -4.64 -18.11 5.81
CA HIS A 290 -4.00 -17.17 6.74
C HIS A 290 -3.70 -17.74 8.13
N ARG A 291 -4.26 -18.91 8.48
CA ARG A 291 -3.99 -19.60 9.74
C ARG A 291 -2.58 -20.14 9.77
N VAL A 292 -1.86 -19.86 10.85
CA VAL A 292 -0.50 -20.36 11.07
C VAL A 292 -0.56 -21.54 12.03
N TYR A 293 0.17 -22.60 11.72
CA TYR A 293 0.22 -23.82 12.52
C TYR A 293 1.61 -24.07 13.07
N ILE A 294 1.68 -24.63 14.28
CA ILE A 294 2.88 -25.26 14.81
C ILE A 294 2.86 -26.72 14.38
N ILE A 295 3.87 -27.10 13.61
CA ILE A 295 4.05 -28.46 13.11
C ILE A 295 4.61 -29.32 14.24
N LYS A 296 4.02 -30.51 14.43
CA LYS A 296 4.55 -31.54 15.32
C LYS A 296 4.67 -32.86 14.58
N ARG A 297 5.84 -33.49 14.68
CA ARG A 297 6.14 -34.78 14.06
C ARG A 297 6.68 -35.74 15.12
N VAL A 298 6.03 -36.89 15.29
CA VAL A 298 6.47 -37.95 16.20
C VAL A 298 6.45 -39.29 15.47
N GLY A 299 7.61 -39.74 15.01
CA GLY A 299 7.70 -40.87 14.08
C GLY A 299 6.92 -40.57 12.79
N GLU A 300 5.96 -41.44 12.44
CA GLU A 300 5.07 -41.26 11.28
C GLU A 300 3.85 -40.38 11.57
N LYS A 301 3.62 -40.01 12.83
CA LYS A 301 2.45 -39.23 13.24
C LYS A 301 2.67 -37.74 12.97
N LEU A 302 1.65 -37.11 12.37
CA LEU A 302 1.66 -35.72 11.96
C LEU A 302 0.55 -34.94 12.66
N PHE A 303 0.92 -33.92 13.44
CA PHE A 303 -0.03 -33.03 14.10
C PHE A 303 0.25 -31.57 13.77
N LYS A 304 -0.82 -30.76 13.77
CA LYS A 304 -0.73 -29.30 13.63
C LYS A 304 -1.56 -28.60 14.71
N ARG A 305 -1.00 -27.57 15.34
CA ARG A 305 -1.72 -26.72 16.32
C ARG A 305 -1.88 -25.32 15.77
N HIS A 306 -3.11 -24.82 15.70
CA HIS A 306 -3.37 -23.45 15.22
C HIS A 306 -2.81 -22.42 16.21
N VAL A 307 -2.10 -21.41 15.70
CA VAL A 307 -1.61 -20.27 16.45
C VAL A 307 -2.70 -19.18 16.45
N LEU A 308 -3.33 -18.97 17.60
CA LEU A 308 -4.47 -18.06 17.75
C LEU A 308 -4.08 -16.60 18.05
N THR A 309 -2.80 -16.33 18.30
CA THR A 309 -2.32 -14.99 18.66
C THR A 309 -0.87 -14.78 18.24
N GLU A 310 -0.53 -13.56 17.82
CA GLU A 310 0.83 -13.18 17.45
C GLU A 310 1.75 -12.94 18.66
N LYS A 311 1.19 -12.93 19.88
CA LYS A 311 1.96 -12.82 21.15
C LYS A 311 2.90 -13.98 21.41
N MET A 312 2.91 -15.01 20.57
CA MET A 312 3.83 -16.14 20.66
C MET A 312 5.30 -15.69 20.79
N GLU A 313 5.74 -14.62 20.13
CA GLU A 313 7.11 -14.12 20.28
C GLU A 313 7.43 -13.49 21.64
N GLU A 314 6.43 -13.15 22.46
CA GLU A 314 6.60 -12.70 23.85
C GLU A 314 6.89 -13.87 24.80
N TRP A 315 6.42 -15.08 24.46
CA TRP A 315 6.55 -16.27 25.30
C TRP A 315 7.66 -17.20 24.83
N TYR A 316 7.98 -17.14 23.54
CA TYR A 316 8.97 -17.96 22.85
C TYR A 316 9.98 -17.06 22.15
N GLU A 317 11.01 -16.63 22.88
CA GLU A 317 11.99 -15.64 22.39
C GLU A 317 12.67 -16.07 21.07
N HIS A 318 12.93 -17.37 20.91
CA HIS A 318 13.55 -17.94 19.71
C HIS A 318 12.70 -17.81 18.43
N LEU A 319 11.40 -17.52 18.57
CA LEU A 319 10.52 -17.27 17.43
C LEU A 319 10.65 -15.84 16.89
N ARG A 320 11.29 -14.92 17.60
CA ARG A 320 11.38 -13.52 17.18
C ARG A 320 12.36 -13.34 15.98
N PRO A 321 11.99 -12.59 14.93
CA PRO A 321 10.65 -12.04 14.66
C PRO A 321 9.69 -13.11 14.09
N PHE A 322 8.52 -13.28 14.71
CA PHE A 322 7.60 -14.40 14.46
C PHE A 322 7.27 -14.58 12.98
N ARG A 323 6.94 -13.48 12.29
CA ARG A 323 6.55 -13.47 10.88
C ARG A 323 7.62 -14.01 9.94
N LYS A 324 8.90 -13.88 10.26
CA LYS A 324 10.01 -14.38 9.41
C LYS A 324 10.27 -15.88 9.58
N LYS A 325 9.67 -16.51 10.60
CA LYS A 325 9.82 -17.94 10.88
C LYS A 325 8.73 -18.80 10.23
N ILE A 326 7.69 -18.18 9.69
CA ILE A 326 6.56 -18.87 9.06
C ILE A 326 7.00 -19.39 7.68
N LYS A 327 7.01 -20.70 7.52
CA LYS A 327 7.19 -21.40 6.25
C LYS A 327 5.86 -21.44 5.50
N ILE A 328 5.87 -21.06 4.24
CA ILE A 328 4.67 -21.14 3.39
C ILE A 328 4.79 -22.40 2.56
N VAL A 329 3.79 -23.28 2.62
CA VAL A 329 3.72 -24.52 1.85
C VAL A 329 2.57 -24.44 0.83
N HIS A 330 2.55 -25.37 -0.14
CA HIS A 330 1.42 -25.48 -1.07
C HIS A 330 0.11 -25.76 -0.33
N ASP A 331 -1.01 -25.36 -0.92
CA ASP A 331 -2.34 -25.71 -0.39
C ASP A 331 -2.55 -27.22 -0.40
N GLY A 332 -3.23 -27.73 0.64
CA GLY A 332 -3.41 -29.16 0.89
C GLY A 332 -2.19 -29.88 1.44
N ALA A 333 -1.02 -29.23 1.49
CA ALA A 333 0.20 -29.84 2.01
C ALA A 333 0.14 -30.13 3.51
N LEU A 334 -0.81 -29.52 4.24
CA LEU A 334 -1.04 -29.79 5.64
C LEU A 334 -2.30 -30.65 5.89
N ASP A 335 -3.00 -31.16 4.88
CA ASP A 335 -4.28 -31.89 5.04
C ASP A 335 -4.15 -33.19 5.82
N ASN A 336 -3.01 -33.88 5.67
CA ASN A 336 -2.72 -35.11 6.39
C ASN A 336 -2.29 -34.89 7.85
N TYR A 337 -2.12 -33.64 8.30
CA TYR A 337 -1.81 -33.34 9.69
C TYR A 337 -3.10 -33.27 10.53
N LYS A 338 -3.17 -34.09 11.58
CA LYS A 338 -4.27 -34.04 12.54
C LYS A 338 -4.22 -32.72 13.32
N ILE A 339 -5.32 -31.98 13.34
CA ILE A 339 -5.42 -30.78 14.18
C ILE A 339 -5.46 -31.19 15.66
N SER A 340 -4.57 -30.64 16.47
CA SER A 340 -4.62 -30.76 17.92
C SER A 340 -4.87 -29.40 18.57
N ARG A 341 -5.78 -29.39 19.53
CA ARG A 341 -6.09 -28.24 20.40
C ARG A 341 -5.55 -28.42 21.81
N LEU A 342 -4.85 -29.53 22.06
CA LEU A 342 -4.47 -29.95 23.40
C LEU A 342 -3.09 -29.43 23.75
N ILE A 343 -3.00 -28.81 24.92
CA ILE A 343 -1.75 -28.28 25.46
C ILE A 343 -1.56 -28.74 26.90
N ARG A 344 -0.30 -28.75 27.31
CA ARG A 344 0.16 -29.02 28.68
C ARG A 344 1.34 -28.11 28.99
N VAL A 345 1.48 -27.69 30.24
CA VAL A 345 2.70 -27.01 30.71
C VAL A 345 3.82 -28.03 30.97
N SER A 346 5.06 -27.67 30.61
CA SER A 346 6.22 -28.57 30.75
C SER A 346 6.41 -29.06 32.19
N SER A 347 6.93 -30.27 32.37
CA SER A 347 7.26 -30.79 33.72
C SER A 347 8.31 -29.95 34.44
N ALA A 348 9.11 -29.15 33.74
CA ALA A 348 10.05 -28.23 34.38
C ALA A 348 9.32 -27.07 35.09
N GLU A 349 8.18 -26.65 34.56
CA GLU A 349 7.35 -25.58 35.12
C GLU A 349 6.23 -26.11 36.03
N GLN A 350 5.78 -27.36 35.82
CA GLN A 350 4.78 -28.07 36.63
C GLN A 350 5.10 -29.59 36.70
N PRO A 351 6.02 -30.01 37.59
CA PRO A 351 6.51 -31.40 37.62
C PRO A 351 5.46 -32.45 37.99
N GLU A 352 4.51 -32.07 38.85
CA GLU A 352 3.57 -33.02 39.49
C GLU A 352 2.19 -33.06 38.84
N ASN A 353 1.93 -32.18 37.86
CA ASN A 353 0.58 -31.98 37.32
C ASN A 353 0.54 -32.30 35.82
N TRP A 354 0.09 -33.51 35.48
CA TRP A 354 -0.22 -33.92 34.11
C TRP A 354 -1.60 -33.35 33.67
N ASN A 355 -1.81 -32.06 33.93
CA ASN A 355 -3.03 -31.36 33.53
C ASN A 355 -3.01 -31.06 32.03
N ILE A 356 -4.09 -31.43 31.36
CA ILE A 356 -4.29 -31.17 29.93
C ILE A 356 -5.35 -30.09 29.79
N TYR A 357 -5.15 -29.20 28.83
CA TYR A 357 -6.09 -28.14 28.49
C TYR A 357 -6.40 -28.20 26.99
N GLU A 358 -7.67 -28.06 26.64
CA GLU A 358 -8.08 -27.76 25.27
C GLU A 358 -8.17 -26.25 25.08
N ILE A 359 -7.57 -25.73 24.01
CA ILE A 359 -7.75 -24.33 23.58
C ILE A 359 -8.73 -24.31 22.41
N ASP A 360 -9.92 -23.74 22.64
CA ASP A 360 -10.95 -23.68 21.61
C ASP A 360 -10.63 -22.63 20.52
N GLU A 361 -11.46 -22.57 19.48
CA GLU A 361 -11.29 -21.63 18.36
C GLU A 361 -11.41 -20.15 18.77
N LYS A 362 -11.97 -19.87 19.96
CA LYS A 362 -12.11 -18.53 20.53
C LYS A 362 -10.99 -18.18 21.52
N ALA A 363 -9.94 -19.00 21.57
CA ALA A 363 -8.81 -18.86 22.49
C ALA A 363 -9.22 -18.93 23.98
N ILE A 364 -10.23 -19.75 24.28
CA ILE A 364 -10.64 -20.09 25.65
C ILE A 364 -9.98 -21.41 26.04
N LYS A 365 -9.35 -21.46 27.22
CA LYS A 365 -8.78 -22.70 27.76
C LYS A 365 -9.80 -23.45 28.58
N HIS A 366 -9.91 -24.75 28.33
CA HIS A 366 -10.77 -25.67 29.04
C HIS A 366 -9.92 -26.74 29.70
N LYS A 367 -9.95 -26.84 31.04
CA LYS A 367 -9.24 -27.93 31.73
C LYS A 367 -9.95 -29.24 31.42
N ILE A 368 -9.19 -30.24 31.00
CA ILE A 368 -9.70 -31.61 30.84
C ILE A 368 -9.82 -32.25 32.23
N THR A 369 -11.00 -32.79 32.53
CA THR A 369 -11.25 -33.57 33.73
C THR A 369 -10.99 -35.05 33.45
N CYS A 370 -10.13 -35.66 34.25
CA CYS A 370 -9.71 -37.06 34.17
C CYS A 370 -10.09 -37.79 35.48
N ASN A 371 -9.94 -39.12 35.51
CA ASN A 371 -10.27 -39.91 36.70
C ASN A 371 -9.44 -39.47 37.91
N ASP A 372 -8.14 -39.22 37.69
CA ASP A 372 -7.32 -38.44 38.61
C ASP A 372 -7.37 -36.95 38.19
N PRO A 373 -7.93 -36.06 39.02
CA PRO A 373 -8.10 -34.64 38.69
C PRO A 373 -6.77 -33.85 38.60
N ASN A 374 -5.66 -34.43 39.04
CA ASN A 374 -4.32 -33.81 39.05
C ASN A 374 -3.37 -34.49 38.04
N ASN A 375 -3.69 -35.70 37.56
CA ASN A 375 -2.85 -36.45 36.65
C ASN A 375 -3.66 -37.16 35.55
N CYS A 376 -3.77 -36.55 34.37
CA CYS A 376 -4.47 -37.16 33.25
C CYS A 376 -3.71 -38.29 32.56
N TYR A 377 -2.47 -38.61 32.94
CA TYR A 377 -1.64 -39.56 32.20
C TYR A 377 -2.28 -40.95 32.05
N GLU A 378 -2.69 -41.54 33.18
CA GLU A 378 -3.29 -42.88 33.19
C GLU A 378 -4.63 -42.89 32.45
N SER A 379 -5.48 -41.89 32.67
CA SER A 379 -6.77 -41.78 31.97
C SER A 379 -6.59 -41.65 30.45
N TYR A 380 -5.56 -40.94 29.98
CA TYR A 380 -5.28 -40.80 28.55
C TYR A 380 -4.88 -42.14 27.91
N GLN A 381 -4.05 -42.92 28.61
CA GLN A 381 -3.67 -44.27 28.18
C GLN A 381 -4.87 -45.23 28.16
N ASP A 382 -5.64 -45.26 29.25
CA ASP A 382 -6.82 -46.12 29.38
C ASP A 382 -7.87 -45.83 28.29
N TYR A 383 -8.01 -44.55 27.92
CA TYR A 383 -8.99 -44.12 26.93
C TYR A 383 -8.47 -44.25 25.50
N LYS A 384 -7.29 -44.89 25.32
CA LYS A 384 -6.62 -45.14 24.03
C LYS A 384 -6.39 -43.86 23.23
N ARG A 385 -6.14 -42.75 23.93
CA ARG A 385 -5.79 -41.47 23.31
C ARG A 385 -4.28 -41.40 23.09
N ASP A 386 -3.88 -40.63 22.10
CA ASP A 386 -2.49 -40.53 21.69
C ASP A 386 -1.80 -39.35 22.38
N PRO A 387 -0.93 -39.56 23.39
CA PRO A 387 -0.30 -38.45 24.10
C PRO A 387 0.60 -37.60 23.20
N ASP A 388 1.02 -38.12 22.04
CA ASP A 388 1.82 -37.39 21.07
C ASP A 388 1.06 -36.21 20.45
N GLU A 389 -0.27 -36.17 20.54
CA GLU A 389 -1.05 -35.02 20.04
C GLU A 389 -0.96 -33.79 20.96
N ILE A 390 -0.51 -33.96 22.21
CA ILE A 390 -0.49 -32.90 23.22
C ILE A 390 0.75 -32.02 23.02
N TYR A 391 0.56 -30.71 22.88
CA TYR A 391 1.66 -29.75 22.72
C TYR A 391 2.16 -29.27 24.08
N ILE A 392 3.48 -29.05 24.19
CA ILE A 392 4.05 -28.41 25.37
C ILE A 392 3.98 -26.89 25.21
N ALA A 393 3.31 -26.25 26.15
CA ALA A 393 3.15 -24.80 26.25
C ALA A 393 3.94 -24.25 27.44
N THR A 394 4.30 -22.97 27.38
CA THR A 394 4.80 -22.26 28.57
C THR A 394 3.64 -21.90 29.49
N LYS A 395 3.91 -21.70 30.79
CA LYS A 395 2.91 -21.18 31.72
C LYS A 395 2.38 -19.80 31.30
N LYS A 396 3.23 -18.95 30.70
CA LYS A 396 2.82 -17.65 30.15
C LYS A 396 1.76 -17.78 29.05
N GLU A 397 1.94 -18.72 28.12
CA GLU A 397 0.93 -19.02 27.10
C GLU A 397 -0.36 -19.49 27.76
N LEU A 398 -0.29 -20.47 28.66
CA LEU A 398 -1.49 -21.01 29.32
C LEU A 398 -2.25 -19.93 30.09
N ASP A 399 -1.54 -19.07 30.83
CA ASP A 399 -2.13 -18.03 31.66
C ASP A 399 -2.74 -16.87 30.84
N TYR A 400 -2.34 -16.71 29.58
CA TYR A 400 -2.95 -15.74 28.67
C TYR A 400 -4.40 -16.06 28.30
N TYR A 401 -4.72 -17.35 28.10
CA TYR A 401 -6.06 -17.76 27.71
C TYR A 401 -7.05 -17.68 28.88
N ILE A 402 -8.25 -17.18 28.62
CA ILE A 402 -9.34 -17.09 29.61
C ILE A 402 -9.85 -18.50 29.90
N SER A 403 -10.09 -18.82 31.18
CA SER A 403 -10.64 -20.11 31.59
C SER A 403 -12.12 -20.23 31.25
N GLY A 404 -12.46 -21.28 30.50
CA GLY A 404 -13.82 -21.73 30.24
C GLY A 404 -14.27 -22.82 31.20
N LYS A 405 -15.39 -23.48 30.87
CA LYS A 405 -15.87 -24.66 31.60
C LYS A 405 -14.92 -25.84 31.40
N ASN A 406 -14.75 -26.67 32.41
CA ASN A 406 -14.00 -27.92 32.25
C ASN A 406 -14.71 -28.86 31.25
N ILE A 407 -13.93 -29.68 30.56
CA ILE A 407 -14.42 -30.67 29.59
C ILE A 407 -14.06 -32.05 30.13
N GLU A 408 -15.01 -32.98 30.12
CA GLU A 408 -14.74 -34.36 30.52
C GLU A 408 -13.96 -35.09 29.43
N LEU A 409 -12.91 -35.82 29.81
CA LEU A 409 -12.19 -36.65 28.86
C LEU A 409 -13.13 -37.73 28.30
N GLN A 410 -13.27 -37.80 26.99
CA GLN A 410 -14.07 -38.82 26.32
C GLN A 410 -13.19 -39.95 25.79
N ARG A 411 -13.73 -41.18 25.75
CA ARG A 411 -13.04 -42.32 25.11
C ARG A 411 -12.81 -42.04 23.61
N ALA A 412 -11.68 -42.51 23.08
CA ALA A 412 -11.30 -42.38 21.68
C ALA A 412 -12.30 -43.05 20.72
#